data_AF-A0A7K0TKQ0-F1
#
_entry.id   AF-A0A7K0TKQ0-F1
#
_cell.length_a   1.000
_cell.length_b   1.000
_cell.length_c   1.000
_cell.angle_alpha   90.00
_cell.angle_beta   90.00
_cell.angle_gamma   90.00
#
_symmetry.space_group_name_H-M   'P 1'
#
loop_
_entity.id
_entity.type
_entity.pdbx_description
1 polymer ?
#
loop_
_entity_poly.entity_id
_entity_poly.type
_entity_poly.pdbx_seq_one_letter_code
_entity_poly.pdbx_strand_id
1 'polypeptide(L)' 'MPADPLARWVNDLVEHGLDLTALYDDYTDVRGAPPYDPRLMLKLLIFGYSNGITSSRELELSPQTRQIRLTTCNLLAGP' A
#
# COMPACT_ATOMS: atom_id res chain seq x y z
N MET A 1 -14.13 -1.93 13.22
CA MET A 1 -13.25 -2.69 14.15
C MET A 1 -11.86 -2.09 14.03
N PRO A 2 -11.10 -1.86 15.13
CA PRO A 2 -9.86 -1.11 15.00
C PRO A 2 -8.90 -1.97 14.19
N ALA A 3 -8.62 -1.52 12.98
CA ALA A 3 -7.61 -2.08 12.11
C ALA A 3 -6.31 -2.13 12.89
N ASP A 4 -5.71 -3.32 12.87
CA ASP A 4 -4.39 -3.66 13.38
C ASP A 4 -3.48 -2.43 13.59
N PRO A 5 -2.97 -2.20 14.83
CA PRO A 5 -2.05 -1.10 15.11
C PRO A 5 -0.88 -1.02 14.10
N LEU A 6 -0.42 -2.18 13.61
CA LEU A 6 0.63 -2.26 12.62
C LEU A 6 0.19 -1.74 11.25
N ALA A 7 -1.02 -2.09 10.80
CA ALA A 7 -1.55 -1.59 9.52
C ALA A 7 -1.73 -0.07 9.53
N ARG A 8 -2.10 0.51 10.69
CA ARG A 8 -2.16 1.96 10.86
C ARG A 8 -0.77 2.59 10.84
N TRP A 9 0.18 2.03 11.57
CA TRP A 9 1.56 2.51 11.59
C TRP A 9 2.21 2.46 10.20
N VAL A 10 2.00 1.38 9.44
CA VAL A 10 2.47 1.26 8.05
C VAL A 10 1.82 2.31 7.15
N ASN A 11 0.55 2.64 7.38
CA ASN A 11 -0.11 3.71 6.61
C ASN A 11 0.51 5.08 6.92
N ASP A 12 0.64 5.44 8.20
CA ASP A 12 1.25 6.71 8.62
C ASP A 12 2.70 6.83 8.16
N LEU A 13 3.47 5.74 8.21
CA LEU A 13 4.85 5.70 7.72
C LEU A 13 4.93 5.96 6.22
N VAL A 14 4.03 5.39 5.42
CA VAL A 14 4.02 5.58 3.96
C VAL A 14 3.45 6.95 3.56
N GLU A 15 2.45 7.47 4.27
CA GLU A 15 1.83 8.77 3.94
C GLU A 15 2.65 9.98 4.44
N HIS A 16 3.30 9.86 5.59
CA HIS A 16 3.96 10.99 6.26
C HIS A 16 5.45 10.78 6.52
N GLY A 17 5.93 9.53 6.51
CA GLY A 17 7.32 9.19 6.84
C GLY A 17 8.24 9.04 5.62
N LEU A 18 7.70 8.83 4.43
CA LEU A 18 8.49 8.69 3.20
C LEU A 18 8.12 9.76 2.17
N ASP A 19 9.14 10.43 1.62
CA ASP A 19 8.98 11.26 0.44
C ASP A 19 8.92 10.35 -0.80
N LEU A 20 7.71 10.20 -1.34
CA LEU A 20 7.45 9.38 -2.52
C LEU A 20 7.57 10.17 -3.82
N THR A 21 7.86 11.48 -3.75
CA THR A 21 7.89 12.37 -4.92
C THR A 21 8.81 11.85 -6.02
N ALA A 22 10.03 11.42 -5.65
CA ALA A 22 10.99 10.86 -6.60
C ALA A 22 10.52 9.54 -7.22
N LEU A 23 9.73 8.76 -6.49
CA LEU A 23 9.19 7.49 -6.97
C LEU A 23 7.99 7.72 -7.89
N TYR A 24 7.12 8.70 -7.60
CA TYR A 24 6.05 9.11 -8.51
C TYR A 24 6.59 9.72 -9.81
N ASP A 25 7.70 10.46 -9.76
CA ASP A 25 8.35 11.07 -10.94
C ASP A 25 8.96 10.00 -11.88
N ASP A 26 9.53 8.93 -11.31
CA ASP A 26 10.01 7.77 -12.08
C ASP A 26 8.86 6.86 -12.56
N TYR A 27 7.81 6.71 -11.75
CA TYR A 27 6.62 5.88 -12.03
C TYR A 27 5.61 6.58 -12.97
N THR A 28 6.10 7.39 -13.90
CA THR A 28 5.30 8.12 -14.90
C THR A 28 5.30 7.45 -16.28
N ASP A 29 6.23 6.53 -16.57
CA ASP A 29 6.27 5.79 -17.85
C ASP A 29 5.26 4.62 -17.84
N VAL A 30 4.04 4.90 -18.28
CA VAL A 30 2.93 3.95 -18.30
C VAL A 30 3.05 2.98 -19.47
N ARG A 31 3.94 1.98 -19.36
CA ARG A 31 3.98 0.86 -20.31
C ARG A 31 3.04 -0.26 -19.86
N GLY A 32 1.74 -0.12 -20.14
CA GLY A 32 0.76 -1.20 -20.01
C GLY A 32 -0.40 -0.93 -19.04
N ALA A 33 -0.87 -2.00 -18.37
CA ALA A 33 -2.06 -2.06 -17.50
C ALA A 33 -2.23 -0.84 -16.57
N PRO A 34 -3.47 -0.49 -16.16
CA PRO A 34 -3.73 0.68 -15.34
C PRO A 34 -2.74 0.77 -14.16
N PRO A 35 -2.02 1.90 -14.02
CA PRO A 35 -0.92 2.00 -13.08
C PRO A 35 -1.43 1.79 -11.65
N TYR A 36 -0.83 0.84 -10.94
CA TYR A 36 -1.05 0.69 -9.52
C TYR A 36 -0.45 1.90 -8.81
N ASP A 37 -1.16 2.41 -7.80
CA ASP A 37 -0.61 3.52 -7.02
C ASP A 37 0.62 3.04 -6.23
N PRO A 38 1.77 3.73 -6.33
CA PRO A 38 2.99 3.31 -5.67
C PRO A 38 2.89 3.24 -4.14
N ARG A 39 2.03 4.07 -3.51
CA ARG A 39 1.77 3.98 -2.06
C ARG A 39 1.12 2.65 -1.71
N LEU A 40 0.19 2.18 -2.55
CA LEU A 40 -0.45 0.89 -2.34
C LEU A 40 0.58 -0.24 -2.38
N MET A 41 1.47 -0.23 -3.37
CA MET A 41 2.53 -1.25 -3.50
C MET A 41 3.46 -1.22 -2.28
N LEU A 42 3.86 -0.04 -1.83
CA LEU A 42 4.76 0.11 -0.69
C LEU A 42 4.12 -0.31 0.64
N LYS A 43 2.84 0.06 0.87
CA LYS A 43 2.10 -0.39 2.06
C LYS A 43 2.01 -1.92 2.11
N LEU A 44 1.76 -2.58 0.98
CA LEU A 44 1.74 -4.04 0.90
C LEU A 44 3.12 -4.66 1.17
N LEU A 45 4.19 -4.07 0.62
CA LEU A 45 5.56 -4.55 0.80
C LEU A 45 5.99 -4.46 2.28
N ILE A 46 5.82 -3.29 2.90
CA ILE A 46 6.20 -3.05 4.30
C ILE A 46 5.34 -3.91 5.23
N PHE A 47 4.04 -4.02 4.95
CA PHE A 47 3.13 -4.83 5.74
C PHE A 47 3.48 -6.32 5.66
N GLY A 48 3.72 -6.85 4.46
CA GLY A 48 4.12 -8.25 4.26
C GLY A 48 5.45 -8.57 4.93
N TYR A 49 6.45 -7.70 4.76
CA TYR A 49 7.76 -7.89 5.39
C TYR A 49 7.69 -7.83 6.92
N SER A 50 6.90 -6.90 7.47
CA SER A 50 6.72 -6.78 8.93
C SER A 50 5.99 -7.97 9.55
N ASN A 51 5.13 -8.65 8.79
CA ASN A 51 4.41 -9.86 9.24
C ASN A 51 5.10 -11.17 8.85
N GLY A 52 6.24 -11.13 8.16
CA GLY A 52 6.92 -12.32 7.65
C GLY A 52 6.19 -13.02 6.48
N ILE A 53 5.23 -12.35 5.85
CA ILE A 53 4.45 -12.90 4.73
C ILE A 53 5.20 -12.59 3.43
N THR A 54 5.75 -13.62 2.80
CA THR A 54 6.53 -13.50 1.55
C THR A 54 5.73 -13.89 0.30
N SER A 55 4.61 -14.58 0.48
CA SER A 55 3.76 -15.06 -0.61
C SER A 55 2.69 -14.04 -0.97
N SER A 56 2.67 -13.59 -2.22
CA SER A 56 1.62 -12.69 -2.73
C SER A 56 0.22 -13.29 -2.60
N ARG A 57 0.08 -14.62 -2.64
CA ARG A 57 -1.22 -15.30 -2.44
C ARG A 57 -1.69 -15.23 -1.00
N GLU A 58 -0.77 -15.36 -0.05
CA GLU A 58 -1.10 -15.21 1.38
C GLU A 58 -1.43 -13.76 1.72
N LEU A 59 -0.74 -12.81 1.09
CA LEU A 59 -1.09 -11.40 1.18
C LEU A 59 -2.51 -11.15 0.68
N GLU A 60 -2.93 -11.71 -0.46
CA GLU A 60 -4.29 -11.53 -0.99
C GLU A 60 -5.40 -12.11 -0.11
N LEU A 61 -5.11 -13.21 0.60
CA LEU A 61 -6.04 -13.85 1.51
C LEU A 61 -6.10 -13.17 2.88
N SER A 62 -5.11 -12.36 3.23
CA SER A 62 -5.09 -11.66 4.51
C SER A 62 -6.17 -10.57 4.58
N PRO A 63 -7.00 -10.57 5.65
CA PRO A 63 -8.00 -9.53 5.85
C PRO A 63 -7.37 -8.13 6.01
N GLN A 64 -6.13 -8.04 6.49
CA GLN A 64 -5.41 -6.77 6.66
C GLN A 64 -5.02 -6.16 5.29
N THR A 65 -4.59 -6.98 4.33
CA THR A 65 -4.33 -6.54 2.94
C THR A 65 -5.57 -5.94 2.28
N ARG A 66 -6.74 -6.51 2.56
CA ARG A 66 -8.02 -5.97 2.08
C ARG A 66 -8.27 -4.57 2.65
N GLN A 67 -7.94 -4.34 3.92
CA GLN A 67 -8.03 -3.03 4.56
C GLN A 67 -7.05 -2.01 3.94
N ILE A 68 -5.83 -2.42 3.60
CA ILE A 68 -4.82 -1.58 2.94
C ILE A 68 -5.29 -1.16 1.54
N ARG A 69 -5.85 -2.08 0.75
CA ARG A 69 -6.48 -1.76 -0.55
C ARG A 69 -7.63 -0.79 -0.39
N LEU A 70 -8.58 -1.07 0.51
CA LEU A 70 -9.76 -0.22 0.71
C LEU A 70 -9.38 1.20 1.15
N THR A 71 -8.45 1.33 2.08
CA THR A 71 -8.01 2.65 2.59
C THR A 71 -7.29 3.46 1.50
N THR A 72 -6.48 2.79 0.66
CA THR A 72 -5.75 3.48 -0.41
C THR A 72 -6.65 3.81 -1.59
N CYS A 73 -7.55 2.90 -2.01
CA CYS A 73 -8.55 3.21 -3.04
C CYS A 73 -9.49 4.34 -2.63
N ASN A 74 -9.86 4.42 -1.35
CA ASN A 74 -10.71 5.51 -0.84
C ASN A 74 -9.95 6.84 -0.69
N LEU A 75 -8.61 6.82 -0.71
CA LEU A 75 -7.77 8.02 -0.81
C LEU A 75 -7.58 8.48 -2.26
N LEU A 76 -7.56 7.54 -3.21
CA LEU A 76 -7.47 7.80 -4.65
C LEU A 76 -8.79 8.28 -5.24
N ALA A 77 -9.92 7.85 -4.67
CA ALA A 77 -11.22 8.46 -4.86
C ALA A 77 -11.34 9.72 -3.98
N GLY A 78 -10.64 10.79 -4.36
CA GLY A 78 -10.98 12.13 -3.85
C GLY A 78 -12.44 12.51 -4.20
N PRO A 79 -13.01 13.57 -3.58
CA PRO A 79 -14.33 14.07 -3.98
C PRO A 79 -14.38 14.49 -5.45
#